data_AF-A0A7S2TL60-F1
#
_entry.id   AF-A0A7S2TL60-F1
#
_cell.length_a   1.000
_cell.length_b   1.000
_cell.length_c   1.000
_cell.angle_alpha   90.00
_cell.angle_beta   90.00
_cell.angle_gamma   90.00
#
_symmetry.space_group_name_H-M   'P 1'
#
loop_
_entity.id
_entity.type
_entity.pdbx_description
1 polymer ?
#
loop_
_entity_poly.entity_id
_entity_poly.type
_entity_poly.pdbx_seq_one_letter_code
_entity_poly.pdbx_strand_id
1 'polypeptide(L)'
;SLGARMIFKALLILAERQAKAKTEHTIEFEDDDNKEREKEKEKKKKDKKTPKIWDDGKDEAQGMVMDVILMGAPVTSDTSVWEQVRSVVSGRLINVYSHTDWILRMLCRTNELSYSLAGIQEISDVKNMENVDVNDLVASHFDYDKALPKIMQRIKFYP
;
A
#
# COMPACT_ATOMS: atom_id res chain seq x y z
N SER A 1 -12.96 -3.81 -12.79
CA SER A 1 -13.27 -2.67 -13.70
C SER A 1 -12.01 -1.87 -14.06
N LEU A 2 -12.06 -1.01 -15.09
CA LEU A 2 -10.96 -0.08 -15.46
C LEU A 2 -10.63 0.91 -14.33
N GLY A 3 -11.66 1.36 -13.59
CA GLY A 3 -11.49 2.30 -12.46
C GLY A 3 -10.63 1.75 -11.34
N ALA A 4 -10.82 0.48 -10.95
CA ALA A 4 -9.97 -0.17 -9.94
C ALA A 4 -8.48 -0.19 -10.35
N ARG A 5 -8.19 -0.39 -11.64
CA ARG A 5 -6.81 -0.37 -12.17
C ARG A 5 -6.23 1.04 -12.14
N MET A 6 -7.03 2.06 -12.45
CA MET A 6 -6.59 3.47 -12.37
C MET A 6 -6.27 3.86 -10.92
N ILE A 7 -7.14 3.53 -9.98
CA ILE A 7 -6.91 3.80 -8.55
C ILE A 7 -5.64 3.08 -8.09
N PHE A 8 -5.49 1.79 -8.42
CA PHE A 8 -4.31 1.02 -8.04
C PHE A 8 -3.01 1.59 -8.62
N LYS A 9 -3.01 1.98 -9.91
CA LYS A 9 -1.85 2.65 -10.52
C LYS A 9 -1.56 4.01 -9.88
N ALA A 10 -2.58 4.78 -9.52
CA ALA A 10 -2.38 6.04 -8.82
C ALA A 10 -1.70 5.82 -7.45
N LEU A 11 -2.12 4.80 -6.70
CA LEU A 11 -1.47 4.42 -5.43
C LEU A 11 -0.01 4.04 -5.62
N LEU A 12 0.32 3.30 -6.69
CA LEU A 12 1.71 2.96 -7.01
C LEU A 12 2.54 4.20 -7.35
N ILE A 13 2.02 5.10 -8.18
CA ILE A 13 2.73 6.35 -8.52
C ILE A 13 2.97 7.20 -7.26
N LEU A 14 2.00 7.24 -6.35
CA LEU A 14 2.18 7.91 -5.05
C LEU A 14 3.27 7.22 -4.21
N ALA A 15 3.32 5.89 -4.20
CA ALA A 15 4.34 5.12 -3.48
C ALA A 15 5.74 5.43 -4.01
N GLU A 16 5.90 5.42 -5.33
CA GLU A 16 7.16 5.76 -5.99
C GLU A 16 7.60 7.19 -5.69
N ARG A 17 6.68 8.15 -5.69
CA ARG A 17 6.96 9.55 -5.35
C ARG A 17 7.36 9.71 -3.89
N GLN A 18 6.68 9.03 -2.98
CA GLN A 18 7.02 9.04 -1.56
C GLN A 18 8.41 8.43 -1.32
N ALA A 19 8.76 7.36 -2.03
CA ALA A 19 10.09 6.75 -1.95
C ALA A 19 11.18 7.71 -2.46
N LYS A 20 10.96 8.37 -3.61
CA LYS A 20 11.90 9.37 -4.16
C LYS A 20 12.11 10.56 -3.22
N ALA A 21 11.04 11.13 -2.68
CA ALA A 21 11.12 12.24 -1.75
C ALA A 21 11.91 11.88 -0.48
N LYS A 22 11.76 10.65 0.04
CA LYS A 22 12.57 10.16 1.16
C LYS A 22 14.05 10.05 0.80
N THR A 23 14.36 9.55 -0.39
CA THR A 23 15.75 9.43 -0.86
C THR A 23 16.39 10.80 -1.04
N GLU A 24 15.71 11.74 -1.69
CA GLU A 24 16.20 13.10 -1.92
C GLU A 24 16.42 13.85 -0.60
N HIS A 25 15.45 13.78 0.32
CA HIS A 25 15.58 14.34 1.66
C HIS A 25 16.68 13.65 2.48
N THR A 26 16.91 12.34 2.34
CA THR A 26 18.03 11.69 3.04
C THR A 26 19.37 12.18 2.50
N ILE A 27 19.49 12.39 1.19
CA ILE A 27 20.71 12.89 0.55
C ILE A 27 20.98 14.35 0.97
N GLU A 28 19.98 15.22 0.97
CA GLU A 28 20.13 16.62 1.42
C GLU A 28 20.55 16.71 2.89
N PHE A 29 19.97 15.85 3.74
CA PHE A 29 20.30 15.82 5.16
C PHE A 29 21.68 15.21 5.40
N GLU A 30 22.11 14.19 4.65
CA GLU A 30 23.48 13.66 4.74
C GLU A 30 24.53 14.68 4.25
N ASP A 31 24.24 15.48 3.23
CA ASP A 31 25.13 16.53 2.74
C ASP A 31 25.29 17.68 3.75
N ASP A 32 24.20 18.09 4.40
CA ASP A 32 24.24 19.10 5.46
C ASP A 32 24.88 18.57 6.75
N ASP A 33 24.56 17.33 7.17
CA ASP A 33 25.23 16.68 8.29
C ASP A 33 26.72 16.46 8.02
N ASN A 34 27.12 16.16 6.78
CA ASN A 34 28.54 15.99 6.45
C ASN A 34 29.27 17.34 6.50
N LYS A 35 28.68 18.42 5.99
CA LYS A 35 29.21 19.79 6.14
C LYS A 35 29.25 20.25 7.59
N GLU A 36 28.24 19.92 8.40
CA GLU A 36 28.21 20.25 9.82
C GLU A 36 29.18 19.38 10.62
N ARG A 37 29.28 18.08 10.35
CA ARG A 37 30.27 17.17 10.97
C ARG A 37 31.70 17.53 10.58
N GLU A 38 31.98 18.06 9.40
CA GLU A 38 33.31 18.60 9.08
C GLU A 38 33.64 19.84 9.91
N LYS A 39 32.69 20.75 10.10
CA LYS A 39 32.83 21.92 11.01
C LYS A 39 32.87 21.51 12.49
N GLU A 40 32.20 20.42 12.86
CA GLU A 40 32.17 19.90 14.23
C GLU A 40 33.41 19.04 14.55
N LYS A 41 34.00 18.34 13.57
CA LYS A 41 35.28 17.60 13.74
C LYS A 41 36.44 18.55 14.08
N GLU A 42 36.40 19.80 13.60
CA GLU A 42 37.35 20.85 14.03
C GLU A 42 37.09 21.33 15.46
N LYS A 43 35.81 21.39 15.91
CA LYS A 43 35.45 21.85 17.26
C LYS A 43 35.50 20.78 18.35
N LYS A 44 35.18 19.52 18.03
CA LYS A 44 35.06 18.38 18.97
C LYS A 44 36.38 17.68 19.29
N LYS A 45 37.51 18.21 18.82
CA LYS A 45 38.84 17.80 19.34
C LYS A 45 39.07 18.22 20.80
N LYS A 46 38.16 19.01 21.41
CA LYS A 46 38.37 19.56 22.76
C LYS A 46 37.52 19.01 23.91
N ASP A 47 36.27 18.57 23.73
CA ASP A 47 35.44 18.21 24.89
C ASP A 47 34.67 16.89 24.69
N LYS A 48 35.15 15.82 25.34
CA LYS A 48 34.48 14.51 25.40
C LYS A 48 33.69 14.39 26.71
N LYS A 49 32.37 14.23 26.59
CA LYS A 49 31.49 13.19 27.20
C LYS A 49 30.13 13.76 27.61
N THR A 50 29.05 13.20 27.04
CA THR A 50 27.88 12.59 27.74
C THR A 50 26.90 12.00 26.72
N PRO A 51 26.03 11.03 27.09
CA PRO A 51 25.38 10.11 26.16
C PRO A 51 24.11 10.70 25.52
N LYS A 52 23.85 10.33 24.26
CA LYS A 52 22.67 10.70 23.47
C LYS A 52 21.40 10.06 24.04
N ILE A 53 20.43 10.90 24.37
CA ILE A 53 19.02 10.57 24.64
C ILE A 53 18.25 10.64 23.30
N TRP A 54 17.24 9.77 23.16
CA TRP A 54 16.50 9.33 21.97
C TRP A 54 16.24 10.38 20.87
N ASP A 55 16.49 10.01 19.60
CA ASP A 55 16.09 10.76 18.39
C ASP A 55 14.62 10.42 18.05
N ASP A 56 13.71 11.31 18.40
CA ASP A 56 12.31 11.38 18.00
C ASP A 56 12.18 12.24 16.72
N GLY A 57 12.24 11.62 15.54
CA GLY A 57 12.12 12.35 14.28
C GLY A 57 12.15 11.50 13.01
N LYS A 58 11.30 10.46 12.91
CA LYS A 58 11.34 9.55 11.75
C LYS A 58 10.00 9.12 11.14
N ASP A 59 8.96 9.97 11.18
CA ASP A 59 7.64 9.59 10.63
C ASP A 59 6.92 10.67 9.80
N GLU A 60 7.61 11.48 8.98
CA GLU A 60 6.94 12.62 8.31
C GLU A 60 6.41 12.37 6.89
N ALA A 61 6.46 11.15 6.37
CA ALA A 61 5.82 10.84 5.08
C ALA A 61 5.46 9.36 4.94
N GLN A 62 4.67 8.84 5.88
CA GLN A 62 3.98 7.56 5.68
C GLN A 62 2.49 7.84 5.73
N GLY A 63 1.77 7.49 4.65
CA GLY A 63 0.33 7.38 4.72
C GLY A 63 -0.49 8.58 4.24
N MET A 64 -0.30 8.97 2.97
CA MET A 64 -1.11 10.01 2.30
C MET A 64 -2.60 9.63 2.17
N VAL A 65 -2.87 8.33 2.07
CA VAL A 65 -4.24 7.81 1.89
C VAL A 65 -4.66 7.15 3.20
N MET A 66 -5.86 7.45 3.69
CA MET A 66 -6.35 6.86 4.94
C MET A 66 -6.75 5.40 4.73
N ASP A 67 -7.89 5.13 4.12
CA ASP A 67 -8.39 3.77 3.90
C ASP A 67 -8.55 3.47 2.42
N VAL A 68 -8.22 2.25 2.02
CA VAL A 68 -8.35 1.75 0.64
C VAL A 68 -9.08 0.42 0.66
N ILE A 69 -10.19 0.36 -0.06
CA ILE A 69 -10.98 -0.86 -0.25
C ILE A 69 -11.02 -1.14 -1.75
N LEU A 70 -10.49 -2.29 -2.16
CA LEU A 70 -10.52 -2.75 -3.54
C LEU A 70 -11.37 -4.00 -3.63
N MET A 71 -12.45 -3.93 -4.41
CA MET A 71 -13.40 -5.04 -4.62
C MET A 71 -13.30 -5.55 -6.04
N GLY A 72 -13.12 -6.87 -6.21
CA GLY A 72 -13.10 -7.52 -7.53
C GLY A 72 -12.13 -6.85 -8.51
N ALA A 73 -10.97 -6.42 -8.02
CA ALA A 73 -10.04 -5.62 -8.78
C ALA A 73 -9.17 -6.50 -9.72
N PRO A 74 -9.16 -6.26 -11.04
CA PRO A 74 -8.27 -6.95 -11.97
C PRO A 74 -6.86 -6.32 -11.93
N VAL A 75 -6.20 -6.45 -10.79
CA VAL A 75 -4.84 -5.97 -10.52
C VAL A 75 -3.96 -7.14 -10.10
N THR A 76 -2.64 -7.01 -10.23
CA THR A 76 -1.70 -8.08 -9.83
C THR A 76 -1.89 -8.42 -8.35
N SER A 77 -1.72 -9.70 -7.99
CA SER A 77 -1.65 -10.15 -6.60
C SER A 77 -0.20 -10.26 -6.08
N ASP A 78 0.79 -9.67 -6.78
CA ASP A 78 2.20 -9.71 -6.37
C ASP A 78 2.42 -8.96 -5.05
N THR A 79 2.87 -9.67 -4.00
CA THR A 79 3.11 -9.13 -2.66
C THR A 79 3.97 -7.86 -2.68
N SER A 80 5.07 -7.84 -3.44
CA SER A 80 6.00 -6.69 -3.50
C SER A 80 5.36 -5.41 -4.03
N VAL A 81 4.34 -5.53 -4.87
CA VAL A 81 3.58 -4.39 -5.41
C VAL A 81 2.61 -3.88 -4.35
N TRP A 82 1.98 -4.78 -3.60
CA TRP A 82 1.08 -4.43 -2.51
C TRP A 82 1.80 -3.87 -1.29
N GLU A 83 3.04 -4.26 -1.02
CA GLU A 83 3.88 -3.63 0.00
C GLU A 83 4.17 -2.17 -0.32
N GLN A 84 4.42 -1.85 -1.60
CA GLN A 84 4.59 -0.46 -2.04
C GLN A 84 3.30 0.33 -1.84
N VAL A 85 2.15 -0.21 -2.25
CA VAL A 85 0.85 0.42 -1.99
C VAL A 85 0.63 0.61 -0.48
N ARG A 86 0.97 -0.39 0.33
CA ARG A 86 0.83 -0.35 1.79
C ARG A 86 1.65 0.77 2.42
N SER A 87 2.78 1.17 1.82
CA SER A 87 3.60 2.28 2.32
C SER A 87 2.91 3.67 2.23
N VAL A 88 1.88 3.80 1.40
CA VAL A 88 1.14 5.05 1.15
C VAL A 88 -0.18 5.09 1.91
N VAL A 89 -0.64 3.95 2.42
CA VAL A 89 -1.91 3.84 3.15
C VAL A 89 -1.64 3.89 4.66
N SER A 90 -2.19 4.90 5.35
CA SER A 90 -2.10 5.02 6.81
C SER A 90 -2.98 3.99 7.52
N GLY A 91 -4.22 3.87 7.08
CA GLY A 91 -5.28 3.09 7.69
C GLY A 91 -5.40 1.69 7.11
N ARG A 92 -6.64 1.31 6.82
CA ARG A 92 -7.01 -0.05 6.41
C ARG A 92 -6.79 -0.22 4.92
N LEU A 93 -6.05 -1.27 4.57
CA LEU A 93 -5.90 -1.74 3.19
C LEU A 93 -6.65 -3.07 3.06
N ILE A 94 -7.80 -3.03 2.38
CA ILE A 94 -8.70 -4.17 2.28
C ILE A 94 -8.79 -4.64 0.83
N ASN A 95 -8.44 -5.89 0.59
CA ASN A 95 -8.71 -6.58 -0.66
C ASN A 95 -9.94 -7.49 -0.48
N VAL A 96 -10.98 -7.20 -1.23
CA VAL A 96 -12.20 -8.01 -1.28
C VAL A 96 -12.19 -8.81 -2.58
N TYR A 97 -12.17 -10.13 -2.44
CA TYR A 97 -12.00 -11.05 -3.55
C TYR A 97 -13.11 -12.09 -3.59
N SER A 98 -13.39 -12.62 -4.79
CA SER A 98 -14.30 -13.75 -4.99
C SER A 98 -13.68 -14.74 -5.97
N HIS A 99 -13.53 -15.99 -5.53
CA HIS A 99 -13.02 -17.07 -6.36
C HIS A 99 -13.99 -17.47 -7.48
N THR A 100 -15.29 -17.18 -7.34
CA THR A 100 -16.33 -17.56 -8.30
C THR A 100 -16.67 -16.49 -9.31
N ASP A 101 -16.09 -15.27 -9.24
CA ASP A 101 -16.36 -14.22 -10.22
C ASP A 101 -15.99 -14.69 -11.63
N TRP A 102 -17.01 -15.13 -12.36
CA TRP A 102 -16.85 -15.74 -13.67
C TRP A 102 -16.37 -14.73 -14.72
N ILE A 103 -16.68 -13.44 -14.55
CA ILE A 103 -16.32 -12.38 -15.51
C ILE A 103 -14.86 -12.03 -15.35
N LEU A 104 -14.39 -11.84 -14.11
CA LEU A 104 -12.95 -11.65 -13.85
C LEU A 104 -12.14 -12.85 -14.35
N ARG A 105 -12.64 -14.07 -14.13
CA ARG A 105 -11.96 -15.29 -14.57
C ARG A 105 -11.95 -15.44 -16.10
N MET A 106 -13.05 -15.10 -16.77
CA MET A 106 -13.12 -15.08 -18.24
C MET A 106 -12.15 -14.04 -18.81
N LEU A 107 -12.15 -12.82 -18.25
CA LEU A 107 -11.28 -11.74 -18.69
C LEU A 107 -9.80 -12.08 -18.49
N CYS A 108 -9.44 -12.74 -17.39
CA CYS A 108 -8.08 -13.23 -17.15
C CYS A 108 -7.64 -14.22 -18.23
N ARG A 109 -8.52 -15.17 -18.58
CA ARG A 109 -8.24 -16.20 -19.60
C ARG A 109 -8.05 -15.62 -21.00
N THR A 110 -8.82 -14.61 -21.38
CA THR A 110 -8.76 -14.05 -22.74
C THR A 110 -7.61 -13.06 -22.94
N ASN A 111 -7.06 -12.48 -21.88
CA ASN A 111 -6.04 -11.43 -21.97
C ASN A 111 -4.62 -11.90 -21.64
N GLU A 112 -4.38 -13.21 -21.51
CA GLU A 112 -3.09 -13.78 -21.03
C GLU A 112 -2.58 -13.13 -19.73
N LEU A 113 -3.47 -12.46 -19.00
CA LEU A 113 -3.15 -11.89 -17.70
C LEU A 113 -2.81 -13.06 -16.80
N SER A 114 -1.64 -12.98 -16.15
CA SER A 114 -1.19 -13.96 -15.17
C SER A 114 -2.35 -14.26 -14.22
N TYR A 115 -2.59 -15.55 -13.95
CA TYR A 115 -3.72 -16.05 -13.15
C TYR A 115 -3.81 -15.46 -11.73
N SER A 116 -2.78 -14.74 -11.31
CA SER A 116 -2.58 -14.08 -10.02
C SER A 116 -3.22 -12.68 -10.00
N LEU A 117 -4.54 -12.63 -9.86
CA LEU A 117 -5.31 -11.39 -9.73
C LEU A 117 -5.86 -11.20 -8.32
N ALA A 118 -5.63 -10.02 -7.74
CA ALA A 118 -6.10 -9.67 -6.39
C ALA A 118 -7.62 -9.82 -6.20
N GLY A 119 -8.41 -9.61 -7.25
CA GLY A 119 -9.87 -9.77 -7.20
C GLY A 119 -10.36 -11.23 -7.17
N ILE A 120 -9.50 -12.20 -7.49
CA ILE A 120 -9.84 -13.63 -7.53
C ILE A 120 -9.21 -14.41 -6.38
N GLN A 121 -8.11 -13.92 -5.81
CA GLN A 121 -7.39 -14.59 -4.73
C GLN A 121 -6.97 -13.61 -3.64
N GLU A 122 -6.72 -14.16 -2.45
CA GLU A 122 -6.07 -13.41 -1.38
C GLU A 122 -4.62 -13.05 -1.74
N ILE A 123 -4.13 -12.01 -1.08
CA ILE A 123 -2.74 -11.57 -1.16
C ILE A 123 -2.07 -11.90 0.17
N SER A 124 -1.10 -12.81 0.14
CA SER A 124 -0.36 -13.21 1.31
C SER A 124 0.82 -12.27 1.57
N ASP A 125 1.30 -12.30 2.81
CA ASP A 125 2.58 -11.72 3.23
C ASP A 125 2.70 -10.18 3.20
N VAL A 126 1.57 -9.46 3.09
CA VAL A 126 1.54 -7.99 3.23
C VAL A 126 1.13 -7.59 4.64
N LYS A 127 1.98 -6.80 5.31
CA LYS A 127 1.73 -6.32 6.68
C LYS A 127 0.46 -5.46 6.75
N ASN A 128 -0.40 -5.73 7.73
CA ASN A 128 -1.62 -4.96 8.01
C ASN A 128 -2.53 -4.81 6.78
N MET A 129 -2.62 -5.86 5.97
CA MET A 129 -3.55 -5.98 4.86
C MET A 129 -4.66 -6.97 5.23
N GLU A 130 -5.90 -6.58 4.96
CA GLU A 130 -7.07 -7.41 5.21
C GLU A 130 -7.52 -8.04 3.89
N ASN A 131 -7.61 -9.37 3.86
CA ASN A 131 -8.22 -10.08 2.74
C ASN A 131 -9.61 -10.58 3.17
N VAL A 132 -10.63 -10.26 2.38
CA VAL A 132 -12.01 -10.58 2.70
C VAL A 132 -12.63 -11.36 1.55
N ASP A 133 -12.92 -12.63 1.82
CA ASP A 133 -13.66 -13.50 0.93
C ASP A 133 -15.15 -13.13 0.95
N VAL A 134 -15.70 -12.92 -0.24
CA VAL A 134 -17.13 -12.64 -0.52
C VAL A 134 -17.72 -13.62 -1.53
N ASN A 135 -17.10 -14.79 -1.68
CA ASN A 135 -17.56 -15.84 -2.59
C ASN A 135 -18.99 -16.32 -2.32
N ASP A 136 -19.48 -16.18 -1.08
CA ASP A 136 -20.85 -16.47 -0.67
C ASP A 136 -21.87 -15.38 -1.07
N LEU A 137 -21.38 -14.15 -1.29
CA LEU A 137 -22.20 -12.98 -1.62
C LEU A 137 -22.17 -12.63 -3.11
N VAL A 138 -21.10 -12.99 -3.82
CA VAL A 138 -20.82 -12.55 -5.19
C VAL A 138 -20.41 -13.73 -6.06
N ALA A 139 -21.34 -14.16 -6.93
CA ALA A 139 -21.09 -15.20 -7.93
C ALA A 139 -20.71 -14.61 -9.30
N SER A 140 -21.16 -13.39 -9.61
CA SER A 140 -20.83 -12.64 -10.82
C SER A 140 -20.36 -11.23 -10.49
N HIS A 141 -19.49 -10.65 -11.31
CA HIS A 141 -19.07 -9.25 -11.16
C HIS A 141 -20.23 -8.23 -11.05
N PHE A 142 -21.39 -8.53 -11.65
CA PHE A 142 -22.57 -7.67 -11.54
C PHE A 142 -23.26 -7.73 -10.17
N ASP A 143 -22.98 -8.76 -9.37
CA ASP A 143 -23.56 -8.92 -8.04
C ASP A 143 -22.89 -7.99 -7.01
N TYR A 144 -21.70 -7.45 -7.30
CA TYR A 144 -21.02 -6.51 -6.40
C TYR A 144 -21.89 -5.29 -6.07
N ASP A 145 -22.70 -4.79 -7.01
CA ASP A 145 -23.59 -3.64 -6.77
C ASP A 145 -24.65 -3.96 -5.71
N LYS A 146 -25.29 -5.14 -5.82
CA LYS A 146 -26.31 -5.60 -4.86
C LYS A 146 -25.70 -6.10 -3.55
N ALA A 147 -24.50 -6.68 -3.60
CA ALA A 147 -23.79 -7.20 -2.46
C ALA A 147 -23.05 -6.11 -1.68
N LEU A 148 -22.83 -4.93 -2.27
CA LEU A 148 -22.07 -3.83 -1.66
C LEU A 148 -22.49 -3.54 -0.21
N PRO A 149 -23.78 -3.39 0.15
CA PRO A 149 -24.16 -3.13 1.53
C PRO A 149 -23.73 -4.25 2.49
N LYS A 150 -23.87 -5.52 2.07
CA LYS A 150 -23.48 -6.70 2.86
C LYS A 150 -21.96 -6.80 3.00
N ILE A 151 -21.23 -6.48 1.93
CA ILE A 151 -19.77 -6.44 1.93
C ILE A 151 -19.30 -5.36 2.91
N MET A 152 -19.85 -4.14 2.81
CA MET A 152 -19.51 -3.02 3.70
C MET A 152 -19.78 -3.34 5.18
N GLN A 153 -20.86 -4.07 5.46
CA GLN A 153 -21.17 -4.56 6.81
C GLN A 153 -20.16 -5.63 7.27
N ARG A 154 -19.78 -6.56 6.38
CA ARG A 154 -18.82 -7.63 6.69
C ARG A 154 -17.43 -7.09 6.98
N ILE A 155 -16.99 -6.06 6.26
CA ILE A 155 -15.73 -5.34 6.52
C ILE A 155 -15.84 -4.34 7.68
N LYS A 156 -17.04 -4.18 8.28
CA LYS A 156 -17.32 -3.25 9.40
C LYS A 156 -16.82 -1.83 9.12
N PHE A 157 -17.00 -1.36 7.89
CA PHE A 157 -16.54 -0.02 7.51
C PHE A 157 -17.51 1.08 7.94
N TYR A 158 -18.77 0.74 8.18
CA TYR A 158 -19.74 1.61 8.84
C TYR A 158 -20.17 1.00 10.19
N PRO A 159 -20.43 1.83 11.21
CA PRO A 159 -20.94 1.40 12.51
C PRO A 159 -22.37 0.83 12.43
#